data_AF-A0A7W1VV33-F1
#
_entry.id   AF-A0A7W1VV33-F1
#
_cell.length_a   1.000
_cell.length_b   1.000
_cell.length_c   1.000
_cell.angle_alpha   90.00
_cell.angle_beta   90.00
_cell.angle_gamma   90.00
#
_symmetry.space_group_name_H-M   'P 1'
#
loop_
_entity.id
_entity.type
_entity.pdbx_description
1 polymer ?
#
loop_
_entity_poly.entity_id
_entity_poly.type
_entity_poly.pdbx_seq_one_letter_code
_entity_poly.pdbx_strand_id
1 'polypeptide(L)'
;MATLQNSTVPGLATHHFKNSGKALSFTVFLRGKSNDQISKWQQQIVERLFEKSELPTAIQQGMNEYEMQVLEDGFDGDEEEAVWNEIKKNGVLPYVILLALVVDELEREVILSLASDLDGNIEEHGIAISLRRGRWRFHHSDYLAQYCGRVDAEEKEKLWKQRQEIIGTPEWEPSPKTMYGTWVFDDTEAKRLFAELKLPKSEIRRNLKDGKEFRLELSSGRLVWVNSALPGEFELLGFEKLGDIVKIKFQNIPPNRPAKGQMEFKYYNGRLVALNAGLVFRKI
;
A
#
# COMPACT_ATOMS: atom_id res chain seq x y z
N MET A 1 -8.57 -1.42 13.42
CA MET A 1 -7.42 -0.52 13.66
C MET A 1 -7.52 -0.01 15.08
N ALA A 2 -6.42 -0.04 15.83
CA ALA A 2 -6.34 0.52 17.18
C ALA A 2 -5.11 1.43 17.29
N THR A 3 -5.16 2.44 18.14
CA THR A 3 -4.03 3.35 18.40
C THR A 3 -3.61 3.20 19.86
N LEU A 4 -2.32 3.00 20.08
CA LEU A 4 -1.72 2.78 21.40
C LEU A 4 -0.55 3.76 21.60
N GLN A 5 -0.11 3.98 22.83
CA GLN A 5 1.03 4.84 23.12
C GLN A 5 2.30 4.01 23.30
N ASN A 6 3.44 4.49 22.81
CA ASN A 6 4.74 3.83 23.03
C ASN A 6 5.06 3.67 24.52
N SER A 7 4.59 4.60 25.36
CA SER A 7 4.71 4.53 26.83
C SER A 7 4.01 3.33 27.47
N THR A 8 3.11 2.63 26.75
CA THR A 8 2.50 1.39 27.25
C THR A 8 3.38 0.16 27.01
N VAL A 9 4.50 0.30 26.28
CA VAL A 9 5.45 -0.78 26.02
C VAL A 9 6.70 -0.56 26.89
N PRO A 10 7.05 -1.48 27.80
CA PRO A 10 8.18 -1.31 28.70
C PRO A 10 9.51 -1.06 27.96
N GLY A 11 10.22 0.00 28.35
CA GLY A 11 11.55 0.33 27.84
C GLY A 11 11.58 1.04 26.47
N LEU A 12 10.49 1.00 25.71
CA LEU A 12 10.41 1.56 24.36
C LEU A 12 10.30 3.09 24.37
N ALA A 13 11.04 3.76 23.49
CA ALA A 13 11.02 5.21 23.29
C ALA A 13 11.21 6.03 24.59
N THR A 14 11.86 5.44 25.61
CA THR A 14 12.01 6.07 26.92
C THR A 14 12.94 7.28 26.88
N HIS A 15 13.95 7.27 26.00
CA HIS A 15 14.82 8.42 25.75
C HIS A 15 14.02 9.58 25.15
N HIS A 16 13.26 9.33 24.09
CA HIS A 16 12.34 10.30 23.49
C HIS A 16 11.38 10.90 24.52
N PHE A 17 10.70 10.06 25.30
CA PHE A 17 9.75 10.51 26.32
C PHE A 17 10.41 11.41 27.36
N LYS A 18 11.62 11.06 27.81
CA LYS A 18 12.37 11.85 28.78
C LYS A 18 12.75 13.23 28.25
N ASN A 19 13.12 13.32 26.97
CA ASN A 19 13.60 14.58 26.38
C ASN A 19 12.46 15.48 25.88
N SER A 20 11.40 14.90 25.31
CA SER A 20 10.31 15.67 24.71
C SER A 20 9.10 15.86 25.64
N GLY A 21 8.97 15.02 26.67
CA GLY A 21 7.79 14.94 27.54
C GLY A 21 6.54 14.40 26.83
N LYS A 22 6.65 13.90 25.60
CA LYS A 22 5.53 13.43 24.78
C LYS A 22 5.56 11.92 24.59
N ALA A 23 4.43 11.28 24.85
CA ALA A 23 4.21 9.87 24.51
C ALA A 23 3.72 9.78 23.06
N LEU A 24 4.58 9.30 22.15
CA LEU A 24 4.20 9.06 20.76
C LEU A 24 3.26 7.87 20.64
N SER A 25 2.28 7.99 19.75
CA SER A 25 1.31 6.91 19.49
C SER A 25 1.70 6.10 18.26
N PHE A 26 1.31 4.82 18.24
CA PHE A 26 1.47 3.91 17.13
C PHE A 26 0.15 3.22 16.79
N THR A 27 0.06 2.73 15.55
CA THR A 27 -1.18 2.11 15.04
C THR A 27 -1.03 0.61 14.89
N VAL A 28 -2.03 -0.15 15.32
CA VAL A 28 -2.13 -1.60 15.13
C VAL A 28 -3.14 -1.91 14.03
N PHE A 29 -2.66 -2.57 12.98
CA PHE A 29 -3.42 -3.07 11.84
C PHE A 29 -3.55 -4.58 11.94
N LEU A 30 -4.78 -5.09 11.89
CA LEU A 30 -5.07 -6.51 11.85
C LEU A 30 -5.63 -6.83 10.47
N ARG A 31 -4.88 -7.58 9.66
CA ARG A 31 -5.31 -8.05 8.34
C ARG A 31 -5.72 -9.51 8.43
N GLY A 32 -6.94 -9.81 8.02
CA GLY A 32 -7.52 -11.15 8.14
C GLY A 32 -8.55 -11.42 7.04
N LYS A 33 -9.20 -12.59 7.12
CA LYS A 33 -10.20 -13.00 6.12
C LYS A 33 -11.47 -12.16 6.15
N SER A 34 -11.79 -11.59 7.30
CA SER A 34 -12.97 -10.75 7.56
C SER A 34 -12.53 -9.47 8.26
N ASN A 35 -13.08 -8.34 7.83
CA ASN A 35 -12.75 -7.03 8.42
C ASN A 35 -13.39 -6.82 9.80
N ASP A 36 -14.43 -7.61 10.13
CA ASP A 36 -15.22 -7.44 11.36
C ASP A 36 -14.89 -8.48 12.44
N GLN A 37 -13.93 -9.38 12.19
CA GLN A 37 -13.59 -10.46 13.10
C GLN A 37 -12.09 -10.56 13.30
N ILE A 38 -11.67 -10.57 14.57
CA ILE A 38 -10.30 -10.89 14.96
C ILE A 38 -10.18 -12.41 15.01
N SER A 39 -9.23 -12.99 14.28
CA SER A 39 -9.01 -14.42 14.31
C SER A 39 -8.26 -14.85 15.57
N LYS A 40 -8.39 -16.14 15.93
CA LYS A 40 -7.66 -16.73 17.07
C LYS A 40 -6.15 -16.52 16.97
N TRP A 41 -5.59 -16.55 15.77
CA TRP A 41 -4.17 -16.35 15.57
C TRP A 41 -3.76 -14.90 15.79
N GLN A 42 -4.51 -13.93 15.25
CA GLN A 42 -4.26 -12.51 15.51
C GLN A 42 -4.35 -12.22 17.00
N GLN A 43 -5.38 -12.74 17.67
CA GLN A 43 -5.53 -12.62 19.12
C GLN A 43 -4.31 -13.17 19.86
N GLN A 44 -3.87 -14.40 19.55
CA GLN A 44 -2.67 -14.99 20.16
C GLN A 44 -1.41 -14.17 19.94
N ILE A 45 -1.22 -13.57 18.75
CA ILE A 45 -0.06 -12.71 18.48
C ILE A 45 -0.13 -11.44 19.31
N VAL A 46 -1.29 -10.77 19.34
CA VAL A 46 -1.49 -9.54 20.13
C VAL A 46 -1.29 -9.81 21.63
N GLU A 47 -1.87 -10.89 22.15
CA GLU A 47 -1.68 -11.33 23.55
C GLU A 47 -0.20 -11.58 23.85
N ARG A 48 0.53 -12.26 22.96
CA ARG A 48 1.98 -12.50 23.14
C ARG A 48 2.77 -11.19 23.17
N LEU A 49 2.54 -10.32 22.19
CA LEU A 49 3.30 -9.08 22.06
C LEU A 49 3.07 -8.14 23.25
N PHE A 50 1.81 -7.98 23.70
CA PHE A 50 1.46 -6.99 24.71
C PHE A 50 1.26 -7.58 26.10
N GLU A 51 0.42 -8.61 26.27
CA GLU A 51 0.11 -9.16 27.59
C GLU A 51 1.27 -9.99 28.15
N LYS A 52 1.95 -10.76 27.30
CA LYS A 52 3.15 -11.51 27.69
C LYS A 52 4.44 -10.72 27.53
N SER A 53 4.34 -9.44 27.16
CA SER A 53 5.49 -8.54 27.02
C SER A 53 6.59 -9.07 26.09
N GLU A 54 6.24 -9.78 25.02
CA GLU A 54 7.22 -10.29 24.04
C GLU A 54 7.65 -9.23 23.01
N LEU A 55 6.96 -8.09 22.91
CA LEU A 55 7.28 -7.04 21.94
C LEU A 55 8.70 -6.45 22.11
N PRO A 56 9.18 -6.10 23.32
CA PRO A 56 10.57 -5.69 23.51
C PRO A 56 11.58 -6.75 23.04
N THR A 57 11.31 -8.03 23.33
CA THR A 57 12.16 -9.14 22.89
C THR A 57 12.16 -9.28 21.36
N ALA A 58 11.03 -9.10 20.71
CA ALA A 58 10.91 -9.11 19.25
C ALA A 58 11.77 -8.02 18.60
N ILE A 59 11.69 -6.79 19.13
CA ILE A 59 12.49 -5.66 18.63
C ILE A 59 13.98 -5.95 18.83
N GLN A 60 14.39 -6.40 20.01
CA GLN A 60 15.78 -6.73 20.28
C GLN A 60 16.29 -7.83 19.34
N GLN A 61 15.50 -8.87 19.08
CA GLN A 61 15.88 -9.95 18.17
C GLN A 61 16.06 -9.47 16.72
N GLY A 62 15.17 -8.59 16.24
CA GLY A 62 15.35 -7.98 14.92
C GLY A 62 16.59 -7.08 14.87
N MET A 63 16.79 -6.23 15.88
CA MET A 63 17.96 -5.32 15.93
C MET A 63 19.30 -6.04 16.03
N ASN A 64 19.35 -7.24 16.63
CA ASN A 64 20.57 -8.04 16.63
C ASN A 64 20.98 -8.50 15.21
N GLU A 65 20.03 -8.69 14.29
CA GLU A 65 20.36 -9.00 12.89
C GLU A 65 20.96 -7.78 12.17
N TYR A 66 20.43 -6.59 12.44
CA TYR A 66 21.00 -5.33 11.96
C TYR A 66 22.42 -5.11 12.50
N GLU A 67 22.65 -5.32 13.81
CA GLU A 67 23.99 -5.20 14.41
C GLU A 67 25.02 -6.08 13.70
N MET A 68 24.67 -7.34 13.40
CA MET A 68 25.57 -8.23 12.70
C MET A 68 25.92 -7.72 11.29
N GLN A 69 24.98 -7.08 10.59
CA GLN A 69 25.22 -6.51 9.26
C GLN A 69 26.17 -5.30 9.34
N VAL A 70 25.91 -4.36 10.25
CA VAL A 70 26.77 -3.17 10.44
C VAL A 70 28.19 -3.56 10.85
N LEU A 71 28.36 -4.57 11.71
CA LEU A 71 29.70 -5.03 12.11
C LEU A 71 30.48 -5.68 10.96
N GLU A 72 29.80 -6.23 9.95
CA GLU A 72 30.44 -6.77 8.75
C GLU A 72 30.83 -5.66 7.76
N ASP A 73 29.99 -4.64 7.61
CA ASP A 73 30.18 -3.55 6.64
C ASP A 73 31.08 -2.42 7.18
N GLY A 74 31.18 -2.25 8.50
CA GLY A 74 31.89 -1.17 9.17
C GLY A 74 30.99 0.06 9.41
N PHE A 75 31.50 1.02 10.20
CA PHE A 75 30.81 2.29 10.46
C PHE A 75 31.26 3.35 9.46
N ASP A 76 30.33 4.14 8.93
CA ASP A 76 30.60 5.22 7.96
C ASP A 76 30.93 6.57 8.65
N GLY A 77 31.48 6.53 9.87
CA GLY A 77 32.03 7.70 10.57
C GLY A 77 31.89 7.67 12.09
N ASP A 78 32.48 8.68 12.73
CA ASP A 78 32.54 8.81 14.19
C ASP A 78 31.14 8.97 14.84
N GLU A 79 30.18 9.54 14.13
CA GLU A 79 28.80 9.75 14.62
C GLU A 79 28.06 8.41 14.77
N GLU A 80 28.16 7.52 13.79
CA GLU A 80 27.51 6.21 13.81
C GLU A 80 28.14 5.30 14.89
N GLU A 81 29.46 5.36 15.05
CA GLU A 81 30.16 4.63 16.12
C GLU A 81 29.72 5.13 17.51
N ALA A 82 29.55 6.45 17.70
CA ALA A 82 29.06 7.03 18.95
C ALA A 82 27.63 6.58 19.28
N VAL A 83 26.73 6.60 18.29
CA VAL A 83 25.36 6.06 18.40
C VAL A 83 25.40 4.59 18.83
N TRP A 84 26.26 3.80 18.20
CA TRP A 84 26.36 2.38 18.49
C TRP A 84 26.89 2.10 19.90
N ASN A 85 27.84 2.90 20.38
CA ASN A 85 28.33 2.82 21.75
C ASN A 85 27.23 3.15 22.79
N GLU A 86 26.35 4.11 22.51
CA GLU A 86 25.18 4.39 23.36
C GLU A 86 24.20 3.20 23.37
N ILE A 87 23.93 2.58 22.23
CA ILE A 87 23.06 1.40 22.12
C ILE A 87 23.66 0.22 22.89
N LYS A 88 24.95 -0.06 22.76
CA LYS A 88 25.64 -1.12 23.51
C LYS A 88 25.54 -0.92 25.03
N LYS A 89 25.60 0.33 25.48
CA LYS A 89 25.58 0.69 26.90
C LYS A 89 24.18 0.62 27.51
N ASN A 90 23.17 1.12 26.80
CA ASN A 90 21.83 1.35 27.35
C ASN A 90 20.76 0.39 26.78
N GLY A 91 21.11 -0.42 25.79
CA GLY A 91 20.18 -1.20 24.98
C GLY A 91 19.54 -0.35 23.88
N VAL A 92 18.94 -1.01 22.89
CA VAL A 92 18.34 -0.34 21.71
C VAL A 92 16.94 0.22 21.99
N LEU A 93 16.18 -0.46 22.86
CA LEU A 93 14.77 -0.14 23.13
C LEU A 93 14.50 1.32 23.54
N PRO A 94 15.32 1.96 24.40
CA PRO A 94 15.10 3.35 24.79
C PRO A 94 15.03 4.34 23.63
N TYR A 95 15.70 4.02 22.52
CA TYR A 95 15.88 4.90 21.37
C TYR A 95 14.94 4.58 20.21
N VAL A 96 14.27 3.43 20.26
CA VAL A 96 13.37 2.98 19.20
C VAL A 96 11.94 3.44 19.49
N ILE A 97 11.30 4.01 18.47
CA ILE A 97 9.91 4.45 18.47
C ILE A 97 9.12 3.51 17.55
N LEU A 98 8.07 2.87 18.05
CA LEU A 98 7.10 2.16 17.21
C LEU A 98 6.16 3.14 16.55
N LEU A 99 5.98 2.99 15.24
CA LEU A 99 5.09 3.79 14.40
C LEU A 99 3.86 2.99 14.00
N ALA A 100 4.06 1.73 13.58
CA ALA A 100 2.98 0.83 13.21
C ALA A 100 3.32 -0.64 13.52
N LEU A 101 2.28 -1.41 13.84
CA LEU A 101 2.30 -2.87 13.95
C LEU A 101 1.25 -3.43 12.98
N VAL A 102 1.67 -4.31 12.08
CA VAL A 102 0.78 -5.07 11.19
C VAL A 102 0.80 -6.52 11.64
N VAL A 103 -0.38 -7.11 11.84
CA VAL A 103 -0.56 -8.55 12.07
C VAL A 103 -1.39 -9.11 10.92
N ASP A 104 -0.73 -9.79 10.01
CA ASP A 104 -1.31 -10.35 8.79
C ASP A 104 -1.54 -11.85 8.92
N GLU A 105 -2.80 -12.24 9.12
CA GLU A 105 -3.18 -13.65 9.20
C GLU A 105 -3.03 -14.38 7.87
N LEU A 106 -3.23 -13.69 6.75
CA LEU A 106 -3.24 -14.29 5.42
C LEU A 106 -1.83 -14.76 5.06
N GLU A 107 -0.84 -13.91 5.30
CA GLU A 107 0.58 -14.18 5.07
C GLU A 107 1.28 -14.85 6.27
N ARG A 108 0.58 -14.99 7.41
CA ARG A 108 1.15 -15.45 8.69
C ARG A 108 2.40 -14.67 9.09
N GLU A 109 2.26 -13.36 9.04
CA GLU A 109 3.35 -12.41 9.21
C GLU A 109 2.99 -11.33 10.23
N VAL A 110 3.99 -10.87 10.98
CA VAL A 110 3.91 -9.65 11.79
C VAL A 110 4.94 -8.66 11.28
N ILE A 111 4.61 -7.37 11.19
CA ILE A 111 5.55 -6.32 10.77
C ILE A 111 5.51 -5.20 11.79
N LEU A 112 6.67 -4.83 12.30
CA LEU A 112 6.91 -3.67 13.15
C LEU A 112 7.57 -2.60 12.29
N SER A 113 6.98 -1.42 12.22
CA SER A 113 7.58 -0.23 11.63
C SER A 113 8.02 0.69 12.74
N LEU A 114 9.31 1.00 12.73
CA LEU A 114 10.04 1.60 13.82
C LEU A 114 10.84 2.80 13.28
N ALA A 115 11.12 3.76 14.16
CA ALA A 115 12.05 4.86 13.93
C ALA A 115 13.06 4.92 15.08
N SER A 116 14.14 5.66 14.89
CA SER A 116 15.11 5.99 15.94
C SER A 116 14.98 7.45 16.36
N ASP A 117 15.27 7.76 17.61
CA ASP A 117 15.38 9.13 18.12
C ASP A 117 16.84 9.62 18.27
N LEU A 118 17.83 8.79 17.91
CA LEU A 118 19.24 9.15 17.90
C LEU A 118 19.62 9.89 16.62
N ASP A 119 20.30 11.02 16.78
CA ASP A 119 20.96 11.75 15.70
C ASP A 119 22.04 10.84 15.08
N GLY A 120 22.08 10.75 13.75
CA GLY A 120 22.88 9.75 13.02
C GLY A 120 22.11 8.49 12.59
N ASN A 121 20.80 8.42 12.90
CA ASN A 121 19.82 7.43 12.44
C ASN A 121 20.37 6.00 12.25
N ILE A 122 20.07 5.12 13.22
CA ILE A 122 20.23 3.64 13.12
C ILE A 122 19.69 3.08 11.77
N GLU A 123 18.79 3.79 11.09
CA GLU A 123 18.54 3.64 9.66
C GLU A 123 17.84 4.93 9.19
N GLU A 124 18.45 5.71 8.29
CA GLU A 124 17.94 7.04 7.88
C GLU A 124 16.50 6.97 7.35
N HIS A 125 16.18 5.87 6.69
CA HIS A 125 14.88 5.69 6.07
C HIS A 125 13.84 5.02 6.99
N GLY A 126 14.25 4.55 8.18
CA GLY A 126 13.40 3.87 9.16
C GLY A 126 13.63 2.36 9.24
N ILE A 127 13.20 1.76 10.35
CA ILE A 127 13.47 0.36 10.68
C ILE A 127 12.21 -0.48 10.45
N ALA A 128 12.34 -1.63 9.81
CA ALA A 128 11.26 -2.62 9.74
C ALA A 128 11.73 -3.95 10.34
N ILE A 129 10.91 -4.53 11.22
CA ILE A 129 11.18 -5.85 11.81
C ILE A 129 9.99 -6.76 11.52
N SER A 130 10.22 -7.93 10.91
CA SER A 130 9.14 -8.86 10.57
C SER A 130 9.26 -10.20 11.29
N LEU A 131 8.14 -10.80 11.68
CA LEU A 131 8.06 -12.21 12.10
C LEU A 131 7.57 -13.03 10.94
N ARG A 132 8.46 -13.82 10.33
CA ARG A 132 8.11 -14.79 9.29
C ARG A 132 8.68 -16.16 9.62
N ARG A 133 7.86 -17.21 9.46
CA ARG A 133 8.24 -18.61 9.74
C ARG A 133 8.84 -18.80 11.14
N GLY A 134 8.32 -18.06 12.13
CA GLY A 134 8.75 -18.14 13.52
C GLY A 134 10.07 -17.45 13.86
N ARG A 135 10.65 -16.65 12.95
CA ARG A 135 11.87 -15.88 13.19
C ARG A 135 11.62 -14.40 12.97
N TRP A 136 12.12 -13.58 13.90
CA TRP A 136 12.19 -12.14 13.74
C TRP A 136 13.34 -11.79 12.80
N ARG A 137 13.08 -10.86 11.88
CA ARG A 137 14.03 -10.44 10.85
C ARG A 137 14.09 -8.93 10.75
N PHE A 138 15.28 -8.38 10.56
CA PHE A 138 15.46 -6.98 10.20
C PHE A 138 15.24 -6.76 8.70
N HIS A 139 14.67 -5.60 8.38
CA HIS A 139 14.50 -5.07 7.05
C HIS A 139 14.64 -3.55 7.06
N HIS A 140 15.06 -2.98 5.94
CA HIS A 140 14.99 -1.52 5.72
C HIS A 140 13.53 -1.05 5.58
N SER A 141 13.32 0.25 5.72
CA SER A 141 11.98 0.88 5.76
C SER A 141 11.09 0.62 4.54
N ASP A 142 11.68 0.45 3.36
CA ASP A 142 10.95 0.14 2.12
C ASP A 142 10.13 -1.13 2.23
N TYR A 143 10.46 -2.02 3.17
CA TYR A 143 9.72 -3.25 3.40
C TYR A 143 8.23 -3.04 3.65
N LEU A 144 7.87 -2.07 4.50
CA LEU A 144 6.46 -1.79 4.76
C LEU A 144 5.77 -1.23 3.51
N ALA A 145 6.46 -0.36 2.75
CA ALA A 145 5.92 0.20 1.51
C ALA A 145 5.70 -0.89 0.45
N GLN A 146 6.66 -1.80 0.28
CA GLN A 146 6.56 -2.96 -0.61
C GLN A 146 5.43 -3.90 -0.17
N TYR A 147 5.32 -4.16 1.14
CA TYR A 147 4.23 -4.94 1.71
C TYR A 147 2.86 -4.32 1.37
N CYS A 148 2.67 -3.02 1.65
CA CYS A 148 1.44 -2.30 1.32
C CYS A 148 1.12 -2.35 -0.18
N GLY A 149 2.13 -2.15 -1.04
CA GLY A 149 1.96 -2.26 -2.49
C GLY A 149 1.50 -3.65 -2.95
N ARG A 150 1.99 -4.71 -2.30
CA ARG A 150 1.54 -6.10 -2.57
C ARG A 150 0.11 -6.32 -2.09
N VAL A 151 -0.24 -5.86 -0.88
CA VAL A 151 -1.61 -5.94 -0.34
C VAL A 151 -2.60 -5.24 -1.27
N ASP A 152 -2.27 -4.02 -1.71
CA ASP A 152 -3.10 -3.26 -2.65
C ASP A 152 -3.31 -4.00 -3.96
N ALA A 153 -2.27 -4.65 -4.49
CA ALA A 153 -2.36 -5.45 -5.71
C ALA A 153 -3.27 -6.68 -5.53
N GLU A 154 -3.17 -7.38 -4.39
CA GLU A 154 -4.02 -8.52 -4.06
C GLU A 154 -5.50 -8.12 -3.90
N GLU A 155 -5.77 -7.00 -3.23
CA GLU A 155 -7.13 -6.48 -3.08
C GLU A 155 -7.75 -6.09 -4.43
N LYS A 156 -6.97 -5.47 -5.31
CA LYS A 156 -7.38 -5.17 -6.68
C LYS A 156 -7.71 -6.45 -7.46
N GLU A 157 -6.88 -7.47 -7.37
CA GLU A 157 -7.12 -8.76 -8.04
C GLU A 157 -8.36 -9.47 -7.48
N LYS A 158 -8.59 -9.42 -6.16
CA LYS A 158 -9.79 -9.99 -5.52
C LYS A 158 -11.06 -9.27 -5.98
N LEU A 159 -11.06 -7.94 -5.97
CA LEU A 159 -12.16 -7.13 -6.49
C LEU A 159 -12.42 -7.43 -7.97
N TRP A 160 -11.35 -7.65 -8.74
CA TRP A 160 -11.47 -8.05 -10.14
C TRP A 160 -12.14 -9.42 -10.30
N LYS A 161 -11.74 -10.44 -9.55
CA LYS A 161 -12.39 -11.76 -9.60
C LYS A 161 -13.88 -11.69 -9.25
N GLN A 162 -14.23 -10.92 -8.21
CA GLN A 162 -15.64 -10.68 -7.86
C GLN A 162 -16.41 -9.98 -8.97
N ARG A 163 -15.77 -9.00 -9.64
CA ARG A 163 -16.32 -8.39 -10.85
C ARG A 163 -16.53 -9.44 -11.93
N GLN A 164 -15.57 -10.33 -12.20
CA GLN A 164 -15.72 -11.38 -13.21
C GLN A 164 -16.86 -12.36 -12.92
N GLU A 165 -17.19 -12.66 -11.66
CA GLU A 165 -18.33 -13.53 -11.34
C GLU A 165 -19.67 -12.86 -11.68
N ILE A 166 -19.76 -11.54 -11.48
CA ILE A 166 -20.94 -10.73 -11.77
C ILE A 166 -21.09 -10.45 -13.27
N ILE A 167 -19.96 -10.14 -13.89
CA ILE A 167 -19.83 -9.71 -15.27
C ILE A 167 -19.81 -10.96 -16.18
N GLY A 168 -19.22 -12.07 -15.75
CA GLY A 168 -18.97 -13.24 -16.60
C GLY A 168 -17.67 -13.12 -17.39
N THR A 169 -17.28 -14.21 -18.03
CA THR A 169 -16.07 -14.29 -18.86
C THR A 169 -16.31 -13.59 -20.20
N PRO A 170 -15.38 -12.77 -20.71
CA PRO A 170 -15.52 -12.19 -22.05
C PRO A 170 -15.56 -13.31 -23.09
N GLU A 171 -16.61 -13.36 -23.92
CA GLU A 171 -16.69 -14.28 -25.07
C GLU A 171 -15.85 -13.81 -26.27
N TRP A 172 -14.78 -13.03 -26.05
CA TRP A 172 -14.24 -12.21 -27.12
C TRP A 172 -12.75 -11.86 -27.01
N GLU A 173 -12.03 -11.87 -28.14
CA GLU A 173 -10.62 -11.47 -28.23
C GLU A 173 -10.47 -9.96 -28.52
N PRO A 174 -9.91 -9.15 -27.60
CA PRO A 174 -9.64 -7.74 -27.87
C PRO A 174 -8.66 -7.57 -29.04
N SER A 175 -9.09 -6.84 -30.09
CA SER A 175 -8.30 -6.45 -31.27
C SER A 175 -8.26 -4.93 -31.47
N PRO A 176 -7.20 -4.35 -32.07
CA PRO A 176 -7.09 -2.91 -32.29
C PRO A 176 -8.32 -2.29 -32.97
N LYS A 177 -8.91 -2.98 -33.95
CA LYS A 177 -10.12 -2.52 -34.67
C LYS A 177 -11.32 -2.25 -33.75
N THR A 178 -11.44 -3.01 -32.68
CA THR A 178 -12.56 -2.88 -31.72
C THR A 178 -12.27 -1.91 -30.59
N MET A 179 -10.99 -1.78 -30.22
CA MET A 179 -10.52 -0.82 -29.24
C MET A 179 -10.57 0.61 -29.79
N TYR A 180 -10.27 0.83 -31.07
CA TYR A 180 -10.33 2.16 -31.67
C TYR A 180 -11.75 2.75 -31.68
N GLY A 181 -11.86 4.00 -31.28
CA GLY A 181 -13.10 4.76 -31.21
C GLY A 181 -13.15 5.63 -29.95
N THR A 182 -14.31 6.24 -29.72
CA THR A 182 -14.55 7.10 -28.57
C THR A 182 -15.27 6.32 -27.49
N TRP A 183 -14.73 6.37 -26.29
CA TRP A 183 -15.23 5.69 -25.10
C TRP A 183 -15.65 6.73 -24.07
N VAL A 184 -16.90 6.66 -23.65
CA VAL A 184 -17.49 7.57 -22.66
C VAL A 184 -17.89 6.80 -21.41
N PHE A 185 -17.72 7.44 -20.26
CA PHE A 185 -18.10 6.85 -18.99
C PHE A 185 -19.61 6.52 -18.96
N ASP A 186 -19.94 5.30 -18.54
CA ASP A 186 -21.30 4.84 -18.33
C ASP A 186 -21.62 4.83 -16.82
N ASP A 187 -22.19 5.95 -16.36
CA ASP A 187 -22.62 6.14 -14.98
C ASP A 187 -23.66 5.08 -14.54
N THR A 188 -24.52 4.63 -15.46
CA THR A 188 -25.58 3.66 -15.14
C THR A 188 -24.97 2.29 -14.85
N GLU A 189 -24.09 1.83 -15.74
CA GLU A 189 -23.45 0.53 -15.60
C GLU A 189 -22.44 0.50 -14.45
N ALA A 190 -21.68 1.60 -14.26
CA ALA A 190 -20.80 1.74 -13.11
C ALA A 190 -21.59 1.65 -11.78
N LYS A 191 -22.72 2.36 -11.66
CA LYS A 191 -23.59 2.28 -10.48
C LYS A 191 -24.13 0.87 -10.23
N ARG A 192 -24.57 0.19 -11.30
CA ARG A 192 -25.06 -1.21 -11.21
C ARG A 192 -23.96 -2.12 -10.67
N LEU A 193 -22.77 -2.06 -11.27
CA LEU A 193 -21.62 -2.87 -10.87
C LEU A 193 -21.20 -2.57 -9.42
N PHE A 194 -21.17 -1.30 -9.02
CA PHE A 194 -20.82 -0.92 -7.65
C PHE A 194 -21.84 -1.38 -6.61
N ALA A 195 -23.14 -1.39 -6.95
CA ALA A 195 -24.18 -1.91 -6.08
C ALA A 195 -24.04 -3.42 -5.88
N GLU A 196 -23.75 -4.17 -6.96
CA GLU A 196 -23.55 -5.62 -6.92
C GLU A 196 -22.29 -6.01 -6.13
N LEU A 197 -21.21 -5.23 -6.26
CA LEU A 197 -19.96 -5.39 -5.48
C LEU A 197 -20.05 -4.92 -4.03
N LYS A 198 -21.16 -4.26 -3.64
CA LYS A 198 -21.36 -3.70 -2.29
C LYS A 198 -20.22 -2.76 -1.87
N LEU A 199 -19.70 -1.94 -2.79
CA LEU A 199 -18.62 -1.00 -2.47
C LEU A 199 -19.07 0.08 -1.47
N PRO A 200 -18.17 0.62 -0.63
CA PRO A 200 -18.47 1.73 0.26
C PRO A 200 -19.01 2.96 -0.50
N LYS A 201 -20.02 3.64 0.06
CA LYS A 201 -20.63 4.83 -0.57
C LYS A 201 -19.62 5.95 -0.89
N SER A 202 -18.58 6.10 -0.07
CA SER A 202 -17.50 7.05 -0.29
C SER A 202 -16.70 6.74 -1.54
N GLU A 203 -16.36 5.46 -1.76
CA GLU A 203 -15.64 4.98 -2.93
C GLU A 203 -16.50 5.10 -4.19
N ILE A 204 -17.79 4.74 -4.11
CA ILE A 204 -18.75 4.94 -5.20
C ILE A 204 -18.79 6.41 -5.62
N ARG A 205 -18.96 7.33 -4.67
CA ARG A 205 -19.02 8.77 -4.97
C ARG A 205 -17.75 9.28 -5.64
N ARG A 206 -16.57 8.84 -5.15
CA ARG A 206 -15.28 9.20 -5.74
C ARG A 206 -15.19 8.68 -7.18
N ASN A 207 -15.39 7.38 -7.39
CA ASN A 207 -15.26 6.76 -8.71
C ASN A 207 -16.27 7.32 -9.73
N LEU A 208 -17.51 7.62 -9.32
CA LEU A 208 -18.51 8.24 -10.19
C LEU A 208 -18.18 9.68 -10.56
N LYS A 209 -17.57 10.43 -9.62
CA LYS A 209 -17.09 11.78 -9.89
C LYS A 209 -15.97 11.68 -10.92
N ASP A 210 -14.93 10.92 -10.61
CA ASP A 210 -13.75 10.73 -11.45
C ASP A 210 -14.17 10.27 -12.85
N GLY A 211 -15.03 9.25 -12.96
CA GLY A 211 -15.54 8.72 -14.23
C GLY A 211 -16.16 9.74 -15.16
N LYS A 212 -17.00 10.65 -14.62
CA LYS A 212 -17.67 11.70 -15.41
C LYS A 212 -16.72 12.74 -16.00
N GLU A 213 -15.50 12.76 -15.51
CA GLU A 213 -14.48 13.65 -16.02
C GLU A 213 -13.69 13.02 -17.18
N PHE A 214 -13.81 11.72 -17.45
CA PHE A 214 -13.04 11.04 -18.49
C PHE A 214 -13.80 10.80 -19.80
N ARG A 215 -13.08 11.02 -20.91
CA ARG A 215 -13.38 10.45 -22.24
C ARG A 215 -12.09 9.88 -22.82
N LEU A 216 -12.16 8.68 -23.35
CA LEU A 216 -11.00 8.00 -23.94
C LEU A 216 -11.17 7.91 -25.46
N GLU A 217 -10.22 8.47 -26.21
CA GLU A 217 -10.24 8.52 -27.67
C GLU A 217 -9.08 7.70 -28.25
N LEU A 218 -9.33 6.41 -28.46
CA LEU A 218 -8.27 5.47 -28.85
C LEU A 218 -7.84 5.61 -30.31
N SER A 219 -8.66 6.18 -31.18
CA SER A 219 -8.32 6.40 -32.60
C SER A 219 -7.35 7.56 -32.82
N SER A 220 -7.35 8.55 -31.93
CA SER A 220 -6.46 9.72 -32.00
C SER A 220 -5.23 9.59 -31.10
N GLY A 221 -5.13 8.48 -30.35
CA GLY A 221 -4.06 8.32 -29.37
C GLY A 221 -4.20 9.29 -28.21
N ARG A 222 -5.43 9.67 -27.81
CA ARG A 222 -5.65 10.67 -26.75
C ARG A 222 -6.55 10.16 -25.64
N LEU A 223 -6.23 10.58 -24.42
CA LEU A 223 -7.15 10.55 -23.29
C LEU A 223 -7.52 12.00 -22.96
N VAL A 224 -8.82 12.30 -22.88
CA VAL A 224 -9.32 13.67 -22.72
C VAL A 224 -10.04 13.80 -21.38
N TRP A 225 -9.64 14.80 -20.60
CA TRP A 225 -10.34 15.21 -19.38
C TRP A 225 -11.42 16.25 -19.75
N VAL A 226 -12.70 15.85 -19.70
CA VAL A 226 -13.81 16.63 -20.28
C VAL A 226 -14.48 17.57 -19.28
N ASN A 227 -14.48 17.23 -17.99
CA ASN A 227 -15.23 17.96 -16.94
C ASN A 227 -14.41 18.17 -15.66
N SER A 228 -13.15 18.58 -15.75
CA SER A 228 -12.35 18.96 -14.58
C SER A 228 -12.08 20.46 -14.53
N ALA A 229 -11.62 20.95 -13.39
CA ALA A 229 -11.17 22.34 -13.23
C ALA A 229 -9.96 22.69 -14.12
N LEU A 230 -9.29 21.68 -14.68
CA LEU A 230 -8.16 21.80 -15.60
C LEU A 230 -8.32 20.75 -16.71
N PRO A 231 -9.18 21.00 -17.72
CA PRO A 231 -9.29 20.11 -18.87
C PRO A 231 -7.90 19.96 -19.51
N GLY A 232 -7.50 18.72 -19.73
CA GLY A 232 -6.17 18.36 -20.21
C GLY A 232 -6.27 17.24 -21.23
N GLU A 233 -5.41 17.31 -22.23
CA GLU A 233 -5.20 16.22 -23.17
C GLU A 233 -3.97 15.44 -22.72
N PHE A 234 -4.10 14.12 -22.64
CA PHE A 234 -2.97 13.25 -22.44
C PHE A 234 -2.66 12.52 -23.74
N GLU A 235 -1.40 12.57 -24.15
CA GLU A 235 -0.86 11.73 -25.21
C GLU A 235 -0.86 10.29 -24.75
N LEU A 236 -1.40 9.38 -25.57
CA LEU A 236 -1.21 7.97 -25.36
C LEU A 236 0.18 7.57 -25.86
N LEU A 237 1.05 7.20 -24.92
CA LEU A 237 2.40 6.71 -25.20
C LEU A 237 2.39 5.32 -25.83
N GLY A 238 1.28 4.59 -25.67
CA GLY A 238 1.08 3.28 -26.26
C GLY A 238 0.08 2.45 -25.46
N PHE A 239 -0.25 1.29 -26.01
CA PHE A 239 -1.00 0.28 -25.30
C PHE A 239 -0.27 -1.06 -25.32
N GLU A 240 -0.41 -1.79 -24.22
CA GLU A 240 0.20 -3.11 -24.04
C GLU A 240 -0.93 -4.11 -23.75
N LYS A 241 -1.02 -5.17 -24.56
CA LYS A 241 -1.96 -6.27 -24.33
C LYS A 241 -1.28 -7.34 -23.49
N LEU A 242 -1.88 -7.68 -22.36
CA LEU A 242 -1.46 -8.77 -21.49
C LEU A 242 -2.67 -9.66 -21.21
N GLY A 243 -2.85 -10.68 -22.05
CA GLY A 243 -4.08 -11.48 -22.09
C GLY A 243 -5.29 -10.60 -22.41
N ASP A 244 -6.23 -10.51 -21.46
CA ASP A 244 -7.45 -9.70 -21.57
C ASP A 244 -7.27 -8.25 -21.13
N ILE A 245 -6.10 -7.91 -20.57
CA ILE A 245 -5.77 -6.56 -20.08
C ILE A 245 -5.21 -5.73 -21.23
N VAL A 246 -5.75 -4.52 -21.38
CA VAL A 246 -5.15 -3.44 -22.15
C VAL A 246 -4.62 -2.40 -21.18
N LYS A 247 -3.30 -2.28 -21.11
CA LYS A 247 -2.64 -1.21 -20.37
C LYS A 247 -2.49 -0.01 -21.30
N ILE A 248 -2.99 1.14 -20.89
CA ILE A 248 -2.90 2.41 -21.61
C ILE A 248 -1.93 3.29 -20.84
N LYS A 249 -0.78 3.62 -21.47
CA LYS A 249 0.24 4.52 -20.91
C LYS A 249 -0.01 5.92 -21.46
N PHE A 250 0.00 6.94 -20.61
CA PHE A 250 -0.33 8.30 -21.03
C PHE A 250 0.56 9.37 -20.38
N GLN A 251 0.66 10.53 -21.03
CA GLN A 251 1.45 11.69 -20.58
C GLN A 251 0.71 13.00 -20.86
N ASN A 252 0.74 13.94 -19.93
CA ASN A 252 0.03 15.23 -20.03
C ASN A 252 0.59 16.16 -21.15
N ILE A 253 -0.28 16.88 -21.87
CA ILE A 253 0.05 17.92 -22.86
C ILE A 253 -0.72 19.23 -22.55
N PRO A 254 -0.07 20.42 -22.47
CA PRO A 254 1.37 20.67 -22.42
C PRO A 254 1.96 20.42 -21.02
N PRO A 255 3.26 20.08 -20.91
CA PRO A 255 3.85 19.61 -19.66
C PRO A 255 4.21 20.77 -18.72
N ASN A 256 3.21 21.40 -18.08
CA ASN A 256 3.49 22.28 -16.94
C ASN A 256 3.92 21.46 -15.71
N ARG A 257 3.50 20.19 -15.65
CA ARG A 257 4.05 19.13 -14.79
C ARG A 257 3.96 17.82 -15.57
N PRO A 258 5.08 17.19 -15.98
CA PRO A 258 5.04 15.92 -16.71
C PRO A 258 4.54 14.82 -15.76
N ALA A 259 3.23 14.57 -15.78
CA ALA A 259 2.63 13.41 -15.14
C ALA A 259 2.54 12.30 -16.20
N LYS A 260 3.31 11.24 -15.99
CA LYS A 260 3.12 9.97 -16.68
C LYS A 260 2.20 9.11 -15.83
N GLY A 261 1.21 8.49 -16.47
CA GLY A 261 0.28 7.59 -15.81
C GLY A 261 0.07 6.33 -16.62
N GLN A 262 -0.47 5.32 -15.95
CA GLN A 262 -0.93 4.10 -16.58
C GLN A 262 -2.32 3.76 -16.06
N MET A 263 -3.23 3.46 -16.98
CA MET A 263 -4.53 2.88 -16.66
C MET A 263 -4.61 1.50 -17.27
N GLU A 264 -5.14 0.56 -16.51
CA GLU A 264 -5.34 -0.80 -16.97
C GLU A 264 -6.82 -1.04 -17.16
N PHE A 265 -7.19 -1.48 -18.36
CA PHE A 265 -8.56 -1.76 -18.75
C PHE A 265 -8.70 -3.23 -19.10
N LYS A 266 -9.88 -3.80 -18.87
CA LYS A 266 -10.30 -5.05 -19.51
C LYS A 266 -11.54 -4.80 -20.36
N TYR A 267 -11.64 -5.51 -21.48
CA TYR A 267 -12.79 -5.44 -22.36
C TYR A 267 -13.85 -6.47 -21.95
N TYR A 268 -15.11 -6.07 -21.90
CA TYR A 268 -16.23 -6.94 -21.57
C TYR A 268 -17.53 -6.43 -22.19
N ASN A 269 -18.29 -7.27 -22.90
CA ASN A 269 -19.59 -6.94 -23.52
C ASN A 269 -19.65 -5.54 -24.18
N GLY A 270 -18.65 -5.20 -25.00
CA GLY A 270 -18.62 -3.89 -25.66
C GLY A 270 -18.18 -2.73 -24.76
N ARG A 271 -17.68 -3.00 -23.55
CA ARG A 271 -17.28 -2.02 -22.54
C ARG A 271 -15.80 -2.13 -22.19
N LEU A 272 -15.20 -1.01 -21.81
CA LEU A 272 -13.89 -0.99 -21.14
C LEU A 272 -14.09 -0.75 -19.65
N VAL A 273 -13.51 -1.62 -18.82
CA VAL A 273 -13.60 -1.52 -17.36
C VAL A 273 -12.20 -1.24 -16.81
N ALA A 274 -12.00 -0.06 -16.22
CA ALA A 274 -10.75 0.31 -15.58
C ALA A 274 -10.57 -0.46 -14.27
N LEU A 275 -9.48 -1.23 -14.17
CA LEU A 275 -9.21 -2.12 -13.04
C LEU A 275 -9.03 -1.34 -11.73
N ASN A 276 -8.30 -0.22 -11.79
CA ASN A 276 -7.91 0.55 -10.61
C ASN A 276 -8.99 1.49 -10.06
N ALA A 277 -10.00 1.84 -10.86
CA ALA A 277 -10.96 2.89 -10.51
C ALA A 277 -12.43 2.45 -10.67
N GLY A 278 -12.67 1.21 -11.15
CA GLY A 278 -14.03 0.71 -11.37
C GLY A 278 -14.82 1.50 -12.42
N LEU A 279 -14.12 2.27 -13.25
CA LEU A 279 -14.74 3.08 -14.28
C LEU A 279 -15.18 2.19 -15.43
N VAL A 280 -16.46 2.27 -15.79
CA VAL A 280 -17.01 1.55 -16.94
C VAL A 280 -17.20 2.53 -18.08
N PHE A 281 -16.66 2.21 -19.25
CA PHE A 281 -16.81 3.02 -20.45
C PHE A 281 -17.56 2.24 -21.52
N ARG A 282 -18.42 2.94 -22.25
CA ARG A 282 -19.07 2.43 -23.47
C ARG A 282 -18.54 3.14 -24.69
N LYS A 283 -18.50 2.41 -25.80
CA LYS A 283 -18.21 2.99 -27.10
C LYS A 283 -19.41 3.81 -27.60
N ILE A 284 -19.16 4.94 -28.24
CA ILE A 284 -20.16 5.73 -28.98
C ILE A 284 -19.84 5.77 -30.47
#